data_AF-A0A438CSV8-F1
#
_entry.id   AF-A0A438CSV8-F1
#
_cell.length_a   1.000
_cell.length_b   1.000
_cell.length_c   1.000
_cell.angle_alpha   90.00
_cell.angle_beta   90.00
_cell.angle_gamma   90.00
#
_symmetry.space_group_name_H-M   'P 1'
#
loop_
_entity.id
_entity.type
_entity.pdbx_description
1 polymer ?
#
loop_
_entity_poly.entity_id
_entity_poly.type
_entity_poly.pdbx_seq_one_letter_code
_entity_poly.pdbx_strand_id
1 'polypeptide(L)'
;MHRKIRSTKEGGENDAGKAYCNHNIDDKWKKENLHATALEFRILRQNGYSIPQDVFSSFKDEMGGFKACLSEDIQGILCLYEASYLSIEGESILEEARDFTKKHLEGCLRQNIDENLAILVSHALELPLHWRMLRLEARFIDAFERTQDMNPILLEFAKLDYNMVQAKHQEDLKYASR
;
A
#
# COMPACT_ATOMS: atom_id res chain seq x y z
N MET A 1 -19.11 0.91 40.77
CA MET A 1 -19.92 1.70 39.82
C MET A 1 -19.55 1.30 38.39
N HIS A 2 -20.19 0.24 37.88
CA HIS A 2 -20.09 -0.14 36.47
C HIS A 2 -21.18 0.56 35.69
N ARG A 3 -20.84 1.31 34.63
CA ARG A 3 -21.81 1.69 33.60
C ARG A 3 -21.56 0.86 32.36
N LYS A 4 -22.48 -0.07 32.15
CA LYS A 4 -22.75 -0.78 30.92
C LYS A 4 -23.50 0.17 30.01
N ILE A 5 -23.03 0.36 28.77
CA ILE A 5 -23.87 0.90 27.70
C ILE A 5 -23.80 -0.12 26.56
N ARG A 6 -24.88 -0.88 26.39
CA ARG A 6 -25.26 -1.48 25.11
C ARG A 6 -26.27 -0.52 24.48
N SER A 7 -26.08 -0.22 23.20
CA SER A 7 -27.01 -0.60 22.11
C SER A 7 -27.05 0.47 21.01
N THR A 8 -26.63 0.03 19.81
CA THR A 8 -27.26 0.24 18.49
C THR A 8 -27.62 1.66 18.04
N LYS A 9 -27.02 2.06 16.92
CA LYS A 9 -27.71 2.53 15.69
C LYS A 9 -26.70 2.50 14.54
N GLU A 10 -26.87 1.53 13.65
CA GLU A 10 -27.44 1.73 12.29
C GLU A 10 -26.35 2.18 11.31
N GLY A 11 -25.82 1.18 10.60
CA GLY A 11 -24.96 1.39 9.45
C GLY A 11 -25.73 2.16 8.38
N GLY A 12 -25.35 3.42 8.20
CA GLY A 12 -25.55 4.09 6.93
C GLY A 12 -24.50 3.57 5.97
N GLU A 13 -24.83 2.52 5.22
CA GLU A 13 -24.14 2.22 3.97
C GLU A 13 -24.25 3.47 3.09
N ASN A 14 -23.12 4.12 2.86
CA ASN A 14 -23.03 5.25 1.95
C ASN A 14 -23.27 4.74 0.51
N ASP A 15 -24.16 5.39 -0.23
CA ASP A 15 -24.49 5.02 -1.61
C ASP A 15 -23.26 5.03 -2.56
N ALA A 16 -22.17 5.70 -2.17
CA ALA A 16 -20.87 5.61 -2.82
C ALA A 16 -20.21 4.22 -2.68
N GLY A 17 -20.36 3.55 -1.53
CA GLY A 17 -19.91 2.17 -1.33
C GLY A 17 -20.67 1.19 -2.22
N LYS A 18 -21.99 1.40 -2.38
CA LYS A 18 -22.81 0.62 -3.34
C LYS A 18 -22.48 0.91 -4.79
N ALA A 19 -22.08 2.15 -5.13
CA ALA A 19 -21.68 2.51 -6.49
C ALA A 19 -20.39 1.79 -6.93
N TYR A 20 -19.42 1.57 -6.04
CA TYR A 20 -18.23 0.77 -6.34
C TYR A 20 -18.50 -0.74 -6.36
N CYS A 21 -19.41 -1.26 -5.53
CA CYS A 21 -19.85 -2.66 -5.62
C CYS A 21 -20.60 -2.98 -6.94
N ASN A 22 -21.09 -1.95 -7.65
CA ASN A 22 -21.86 -2.07 -8.90
C ASN A 22 -21.15 -1.52 -10.14
N HIS A 23 -19.87 -1.14 -10.07
CA HIS A 23 -19.09 -1.02 -11.29
C HIS A 23 -18.71 -2.41 -11.76
N ASN A 24 -19.57 -2.95 -12.63
CA ASN A 24 -19.21 -3.82 -13.74
C ASN A 24 -17.95 -3.26 -14.41
N ILE A 25 -16.78 -3.59 -13.87
CA ILE A 25 -15.57 -3.52 -14.64
C ILE A 25 -15.48 -4.87 -15.32
N ASP A 26 -15.33 -4.80 -16.63
CA ASP A 26 -14.88 -5.85 -17.52
C ASP A 26 -13.45 -6.29 -17.10
N ASP A 27 -13.34 -6.88 -15.91
CA ASP A 27 -12.14 -6.92 -15.05
C ASP A 27 -11.31 -8.18 -15.22
N LYS A 28 -11.34 -8.78 -16.41
CA LYS A 28 -10.57 -9.99 -16.68
C LYS A 28 -9.06 -9.73 -16.57
N TRP A 29 -8.60 -8.58 -17.05
CA TRP A 29 -7.18 -8.21 -17.03
C TRP A 29 -6.67 -7.83 -15.63
N LYS A 30 -7.53 -7.28 -14.75
CA LYS A 30 -7.14 -6.96 -13.36
C LYS A 30 -6.96 -8.21 -12.50
N LYS A 31 -7.83 -9.21 -12.65
CA LYS A 31 -7.73 -10.48 -11.91
C LYS A 31 -6.42 -11.25 -12.14
N GLU A 32 -5.71 -10.92 -13.22
CA GLU A 32 -4.43 -11.52 -13.59
C GLU A 32 -3.22 -10.63 -13.23
N ASN A 33 -3.42 -9.36 -12.88
CA ASN A 33 -2.34 -8.43 -12.55
C ASN A 33 -2.29 -8.16 -11.03
N LEU A 34 -1.31 -8.77 -10.36
CA LEU A 34 -1.12 -8.65 -8.92
C LEU A 34 -0.82 -7.20 -8.51
N HIS A 35 0.09 -6.54 -9.23
CA HIS A 35 0.49 -5.16 -8.97
C HIS A 35 -0.71 -4.20 -8.98
N ALA A 36 -1.51 -4.23 -10.05
CA ALA A 36 -2.67 -3.36 -10.19
C ALA A 36 -3.72 -3.62 -9.11
N THR A 37 -4.03 -4.90 -8.84
CA THR A 37 -5.02 -5.28 -7.82
C THR A 37 -4.58 -4.83 -6.42
N ALA A 38 -3.32 -5.09 -6.06
CA ALA A 38 -2.79 -4.70 -4.76
C ALA A 38 -2.73 -3.18 -4.58
N LEU A 39 -2.34 -2.45 -5.63
CA LEU A 39 -2.27 -0.99 -5.61
C LEU A 39 -3.66 -0.36 -5.44
N GLU A 40 -4.64 -0.80 -6.24
CA GLU A 40 -6.02 -0.31 -6.17
C GLU A 40 -6.64 -0.61 -4.79
N PHE A 41 -6.50 -1.84 -4.30
CA PHE A 41 -6.95 -2.23 -2.97
C PHE A 41 -6.36 -1.32 -1.89
N ARG A 42 -5.04 -1.07 -1.94
CA ARG A 42 -4.35 -0.22 -0.98
C ARG A 42 -4.87 1.22 -1.01
N ILE A 43 -4.97 1.82 -2.19
CA ILE A 43 -5.45 3.20 -2.35
C ILE A 43 -6.88 3.32 -1.84
N LEU A 44 -7.76 2.41 -2.22
CA LEU A 44 -9.17 2.45 -1.83
C LEU A 44 -9.32 2.30 -0.31
N ARG A 45 -8.68 1.31 0.32
CA ARG A 45 -8.75 1.15 1.77
C ARG A 45 -8.14 2.32 2.55
N GLN A 46 -7.03 2.88 2.08
CA GLN A 46 -6.43 4.08 2.68
C GLN A 46 -7.36 5.29 2.65
N ASN A 47 -8.28 5.35 1.67
CA ASN A 47 -9.30 6.39 1.55
C ASN A 47 -10.64 6.01 2.21
N GLY A 48 -10.68 4.96 3.04
CA GLY A 48 -11.86 4.58 3.83
C GLY A 48 -12.89 3.73 3.09
N TYR A 49 -12.58 3.24 1.88
CA TYR A 49 -13.45 2.30 1.18
C TYR A 49 -13.31 0.89 1.74
N SER A 50 -14.43 0.21 1.95
CA SER A 50 -14.47 -1.18 2.40
C SER A 50 -14.33 -2.11 1.18
N ILE A 51 -13.10 -2.48 0.86
CA ILE A 51 -12.79 -3.43 -0.21
C ILE A 51 -12.54 -4.80 0.42
N PRO A 52 -13.22 -5.89 0.03
CA PRO A 52 -13.03 -7.22 0.64
C PRO A 52 -11.67 -7.83 0.27
N GLN A 53 -11.07 -8.63 1.17
CA GLN A 53 -9.82 -9.38 0.89
C GLN A 53 -9.96 -10.41 -0.24
N ASP A 54 -11.19 -10.82 -0.58
CA ASP A 54 -11.47 -11.83 -1.60
C ASP A 54 -11.03 -11.42 -3.02
N VAL A 55 -10.72 -10.13 -3.23
CA VAL A 55 -10.07 -9.67 -4.47
C VAL A 55 -8.75 -10.40 -4.72
N PHE A 56 -8.09 -10.89 -3.66
CA PHE A 56 -6.84 -11.63 -3.78
C PHE A 56 -7.01 -13.14 -4.01
N SER A 57 -8.25 -13.66 -3.98
CA SER A 57 -8.51 -15.10 -4.14
C SER A 57 -8.11 -15.63 -5.52
N SER A 58 -8.10 -14.80 -6.58
CA SER A 58 -7.63 -15.21 -7.92
C SER A 58 -6.13 -15.49 -7.99
N PHE A 59 -5.36 -15.02 -7.01
CA PHE A 59 -3.91 -15.23 -6.90
C PHE A 59 -3.55 -16.46 -6.06
N LYS A 60 -4.55 -17.20 -5.56
CA LYS A 60 -4.35 -18.44 -4.81
C LYS A 60 -4.40 -19.67 -5.71
N ASP A 61 -3.68 -20.71 -5.33
CA ASP A 61 -3.67 -22.03 -5.96
C ASP A 61 -4.79 -22.94 -5.42
N GLU A 62 -4.90 -24.15 -5.98
CA GLU A 62 -5.91 -25.13 -5.57
C GLU A 62 -5.72 -25.65 -4.14
N MET A 63 -4.52 -25.51 -3.57
CA MET A 63 -4.23 -25.87 -2.17
C MET A 63 -4.55 -24.72 -1.21
N GLY A 64 -4.98 -23.56 -1.72
CA GLY A 64 -5.28 -22.38 -0.94
C GLY A 64 -4.06 -21.52 -0.60
N GLY A 65 -2.87 -21.82 -1.12
CA GLY A 65 -1.69 -20.96 -0.98
C GLY A 65 -1.63 -19.86 -2.05
N PHE A 66 -0.80 -18.83 -1.87
CA PHE A 66 -0.50 -17.90 -2.97
C PHE A 66 0.35 -18.61 -4.04
N LYS A 67 -0.02 -18.43 -5.32
CA LYS A 67 0.66 -19.08 -6.45
C LYS A 67 2.15 -18.75 -6.46
N ALA A 68 2.99 -19.79 -6.53
CA ALA A 68 4.44 -19.63 -6.54
C ALA A 68 4.94 -18.77 -7.73
N CYS A 69 4.28 -18.82 -8.89
CA CYS A 69 4.66 -18.03 -10.06
C CYS A 69 4.57 -16.50 -9.85
N LEU A 70 3.87 -16.03 -8.81
CA LEU A 70 3.81 -14.60 -8.48
C LEU A 70 5.16 -14.04 -8.03
N SER A 71 6.10 -14.90 -7.62
CA SER A 71 7.43 -14.48 -7.18
C SER A 71 8.25 -13.77 -8.25
N GLU A 72 7.90 -13.95 -9.52
CA GLU A 72 8.57 -13.30 -10.66
C GLU A 72 8.23 -11.81 -10.75
N ASP A 73 7.05 -11.39 -10.27
CA ASP A 73 6.62 -9.99 -10.25
C ASP A 73 7.00 -9.33 -8.91
N ILE A 74 8.27 -8.92 -8.77
CA ILE A 74 8.75 -8.28 -7.53
C ILE A 74 7.96 -7.01 -7.20
N GLN A 75 7.55 -6.23 -8.20
CA GLN A 75 6.76 -5.02 -7.98
C GLN A 75 5.35 -5.33 -7.48
N GLY A 76 4.70 -6.37 -8.01
CA GLY A 76 3.43 -6.88 -7.53
C GLY A 76 3.53 -7.43 -6.11
N ILE A 77 4.60 -8.18 -5.82
CA ILE A 77 4.88 -8.72 -4.49
C ILE A 77 5.10 -7.59 -3.47
N LEU A 78 5.85 -6.55 -3.84
CA LEU A 78 6.04 -5.36 -3.01
C LEU A 78 4.70 -4.63 -2.77
N CYS A 79 3.86 -4.48 -3.79
CA CYS A 79 2.56 -3.83 -3.62
C CYS A 79 1.60 -4.64 -2.76
N LEU A 80 1.58 -5.96 -2.91
CA LEU A 80 0.78 -6.86 -2.08
C LEU A 80 1.26 -6.85 -0.63
N TYR A 81 2.58 -6.81 -0.40
CA TYR A 81 3.15 -6.65 0.93
C TYR A 81 2.61 -5.38 1.60
N GLU A 82 2.69 -4.24 0.92
CA GLU A 82 2.20 -2.95 1.46
C GLU A 82 0.68 -2.95 1.67
N ALA A 83 -0.08 -3.56 0.75
CA ALA A 83 -1.52 -3.72 0.86
C ALA A 83 -1.93 -4.58 2.07
N SER A 84 -1.15 -5.62 2.40
CA SER A 84 -1.44 -6.55 3.50
C SER A 84 -1.46 -5.86 4.87
N TYR A 85 -0.81 -4.71 5.03
CA TYR A 85 -0.80 -3.93 6.28
C TYR A 85 -2.07 -3.10 6.51
N LEU A 86 -2.99 -3.09 5.54
CA LEU A 86 -4.34 -2.55 5.68
C LEU A 86 -5.36 -3.61 6.10
N SER A 87 -4.88 -4.77 6.54
CA SER A 87 -5.69 -5.85 7.08
C SER A 87 -6.42 -5.42 8.36
N ILE A 88 -7.67 -5.85 8.51
CA ILE A 88 -8.45 -5.75 9.73
C ILE A 88 -8.61 -7.13 10.37
N GLU A 89 -9.09 -7.17 11.62
CA GLU A 89 -9.25 -8.42 12.37
C GLU A 89 -10.12 -9.44 11.62
N GLY A 90 -9.61 -10.67 11.48
CA GLY A 90 -10.29 -11.78 10.80
C GLY A 90 -9.95 -11.94 9.31
N GLU A 91 -9.04 -11.14 8.77
CA GLU A 91 -8.65 -11.20 7.36
C GLU A 91 -7.43 -12.11 7.09
N SER A 92 -7.66 -13.42 7.12
CA SER A 92 -6.61 -14.43 6.96
C SER A 92 -5.90 -14.39 5.60
N ILE A 93 -6.58 -13.99 4.50
CA ILE A 93 -5.93 -13.91 3.18
C ILE A 93 -4.85 -12.84 3.18
N LEU A 94 -5.07 -11.71 3.87
CA LEU A 94 -4.07 -10.64 3.96
C LEU A 94 -2.95 -10.99 4.94
N GLU A 95 -3.25 -11.73 6.01
CA GLU A 95 -2.22 -12.28 6.89
C GLU A 95 -1.29 -13.24 6.13
N GLU A 96 -1.87 -14.18 5.39
CA GLU A 96 -1.14 -15.10 4.51
C GLU A 96 -0.36 -14.34 3.42
N ALA A 97 -0.95 -13.30 2.83
CA ALA A 97 -0.30 -12.46 1.83
C ALA A 97 0.94 -11.77 2.40
N ARG A 98 0.86 -11.28 3.63
CA ARG A 98 1.98 -10.64 4.33
C ARG A 98 3.13 -11.60 4.50
N ASP A 99 2.86 -12.81 4.99
CA ASP A 99 3.90 -13.82 5.23
C ASP A 99 4.53 -14.30 3.92
N PHE A 100 3.69 -14.56 2.91
CA PHE A 100 4.13 -14.96 1.57
C PHE A 100 5.04 -13.90 0.96
N THR A 101 4.58 -12.66 0.90
CA THR A 101 5.33 -11.57 0.24
C THR A 101 6.60 -11.22 1.00
N LYS A 102 6.57 -11.16 2.34
CA LYS A 102 7.75 -10.91 3.17
C LYS A 102 8.89 -11.89 2.87
N LYS A 103 8.58 -13.19 2.83
CA LYS A 103 9.57 -14.23 2.51
C LYS A 103 10.20 -14.03 1.13
N HIS A 104 9.39 -13.66 0.14
CA HIS A 104 9.87 -13.43 -1.23
C HIS A 104 10.72 -12.16 -1.34
N LEU A 105 10.31 -11.07 -0.69
CA LEU A 105 11.06 -9.81 -0.63
C LEU A 105 12.43 -9.99 0.05
N GLU A 106 12.48 -10.70 1.19
CA GLU A 106 13.73 -11.03 1.87
C GLU A 106 14.65 -11.91 1.01
N GLY A 107 14.07 -12.85 0.24
CA GLY A 107 14.80 -13.66 -0.72
C GLY A 107 15.33 -12.85 -1.91
N CYS A 108 14.54 -11.89 -2.38
CA CYS A 108 14.85 -10.99 -3.49
C CYS A 108 16.06 -10.10 -3.18
N LEU A 109 16.17 -9.56 -1.96
CA LEU A 109 17.33 -8.78 -1.53
C LEU A 109 18.66 -9.56 -1.51
N ARG A 110 18.61 -10.89 -1.53
CA ARG A 110 19.80 -11.76 -1.63
C ARG A 110 20.24 -11.99 -3.07
N GLN A 111 19.43 -11.56 -4.04
CA GLN A 111 19.71 -11.66 -5.47
C GLN A 111 20.22 -10.32 -6.01
N ASN A 112 20.81 -10.33 -7.20
CA ASN A 112 21.29 -9.11 -7.85
C ASN A 112 20.13 -8.41 -8.57
N ILE A 113 19.34 -7.64 -7.82
CA ILE A 113 18.23 -6.84 -8.34
C ILE A 113 18.65 -5.39 -8.58
N ASP A 114 17.82 -4.63 -9.30
CA ASP A 114 18.00 -3.19 -9.49
C ASP A 114 18.17 -2.46 -8.16
N GLU A 115 19.11 -1.50 -8.11
CA GLU A 115 19.47 -0.79 -6.89
C GLU A 115 18.29 0.01 -6.31
N ASN A 116 17.49 0.67 -7.17
CA ASN A 116 16.33 1.42 -6.70
C ASN A 116 15.26 0.48 -6.16
N LEU A 117 15.04 -0.66 -6.82
CA LEU A 117 14.14 -1.69 -6.33
C LEU A 117 14.62 -2.25 -4.98
N ALA A 118 15.92 -2.51 -4.81
CA ALA A 118 16.49 -2.96 -3.54
C ALA A 118 16.25 -1.96 -2.40
N ILE A 119 16.38 -0.66 -2.69
CA ILE A 119 16.09 0.41 -1.73
C ILE A 119 14.61 0.38 -1.33
N LEU A 120 13.69 0.29 -2.30
CA LEU A 120 12.24 0.25 -2.04
C LEU A 120 11.85 -0.98 -1.23
N VAL A 121 12.38 -2.15 -1.57
CA VAL A 121 12.11 -3.41 -0.86
C VAL A 121 12.66 -3.36 0.57
N SER A 122 13.91 -2.93 0.74
CA SER A 122 14.53 -2.82 2.07
C SER A 122 13.74 -1.87 2.96
N HIS A 123 13.29 -0.75 2.39
CA HIS A 123 12.50 0.24 3.12
C HIS A 123 11.11 -0.29 3.51
N ALA A 124 10.43 -1.00 2.61
CA ALA A 124 9.16 -1.69 2.91
C ALA A 124 9.30 -2.66 4.08
N LEU A 125 10.35 -3.50 4.06
CA LEU A 125 10.61 -4.48 5.10
C LEU A 125 10.99 -3.86 6.46
N GLU A 126 11.58 -2.66 6.48
CA GLU A 126 11.88 -1.92 7.71
C GLU A 126 10.60 -1.42 8.38
N LEU A 127 9.73 -0.75 7.60
CA LEU A 127 8.44 -0.26 8.06
C LEU A 127 7.49 -0.18 6.86
N PRO A 128 6.27 -0.73 6.92
CA PRO A 128 5.31 -0.64 5.80
C PRO A 128 4.80 0.78 5.61
N LEU A 129 4.54 1.18 4.36
CA LEU A 129 4.01 2.48 3.93
C LEU A 129 2.82 2.95 4.77
N HIS A 130 1.88 2.07 5.10
CA HIS A 130 0.69 2.45 5.85
C HIS A 130 1.01 2.96 7.26
N TRP A 131 2.14 2.56 7.83
CA TRP A 131 2.57 2.98 9.17
C TRP A 131 3.60 4.12 9.15
N ARG A 132 4.06 4.52 7.96
CA ARG A 132 5.05 5.59 7.85
C ARG A 132 4.42 6.96 7.97
N MET A 133 5.18 7.89 8.52
CA MET A 133 4.85 9.31 8.42
C MET A 133 5.15 9.78 6.99
N LEU A 134 4.10 9.93 6.18
CA LEU A 134 4.16 10.42 4.79
C LEU A 134 5.06 11.66 4.59
N ARG A 135 5.22 12.50 5.60
CA ARG A 135 6.02 13.73 5.49
C ARG A 135 7.54 13.51 5.61
N LEU A 136 7.98 12.36 6.12
CA LEU A 136 9.40 11.98 6.19
C LEU A 136 9.88 11.25 4.92
N GLU A 137 9.00 11.09 3.93
CA GLU A 137 9.19 10.25 2.76
C GLU A 137 9.85 10.97 1.57
N ALA A 138 10.84 11.83 1.81
CA ALA A 138 11.62 12.47 0.75
C ALA A 138 12.27 11.46 -0.21
N ARG A 139 12.58 10.26 0.32
CA ARG A 139 13.17 9.15 -0.44
C ARG A 139 12.30 8.69 -1.61
N PHE A 140 10.99 8.90 -1.57
CA PHE A 140 10.12 8.60 -2.70
C PHE A 140 10.28 9.59 -3.84
N ILE A 141 10.63 10.85 -3.55
CA ILE A 141 10.96 11.84 -4.59
C ILE A 141 12.26 11.40 -5.29
N ASP A 142 13.27 11.00 -4.51
CA ASP A 142 14.55 10.50 -5.04
C ASP A 142 14.37 9.22 -5.86
N ALA A 143 13.55 8.28 -5.35
CA ALA A 143 13.25 7.05 -6.07
C ALA A 143 12.45 7.34 -7.37
N PHE A 144 11.47 8.24 -7.32
CA PHE A 144 10.66 8.63 -8.48
C PHE A 144 11.51 9.32 -9.55
N GLU A 145 12.47 10.17 -9.17
CA GLU A 145 13.41 10.83 -10.09
C GLU A 145 14.24 9.83 -10.91
N ARG A 146 14.51 8.65 -10.35
CA ARG A 146 15.32 7.61 -11.00
C ARG A 146 14.50 6.66 -11.87
N THR A 147 13.18 6.80 -11.93
CA THR A 147 12.33 5.95 -12.76
C THR A 147 12.39 6.36 -14.23
N GLN A 148 12.33 5.39 -15.14
CA GLN A 148 12.48 5.63 -16.58
C GLN A 148 11.33 6.46 -17.19
N ASP A 149 10.11 6.29 -16.67
CA ASP A 149 8.89 6.96 -17.14
C ASP A 149 8.48 8.15 -16.25
N MET A 150 9.44 8.74 -15.55
CA MET A 150 9.21 9.86 -14.64
C MET A 150 8.58 11.06 -15.36
N ASN A 151 7.50 11.60 -14.78
CA ASN A 151 6.90 12.84 -15.27
C ASN A 151 7.60 14.06 -14.64
N PRO A 152 8.30 14.89 -15.42
CA PRO A 152 9.11 16.00 -14.89
C PRO A 152 8.28 17.05 -14.17
N ILE A 153 7.04 17.29 -14.60
CA ILE A 153 6.13 18.24 -13.95
C ILE A 153 5.74 17.72 -12.57
N LEU A 154 5.45 16.42 -12.46
CA LEU A 154 5.10 15.81 -11.17
C LEU A 154 6.31 15.79 -10.22
N LEU A 155 7.51 15.54 -10.73
CA LEU A 155 8.74 15.57 -9.94
C LEU A 155 9.04 16.97 -9.41
N GLU A 156 8.95 17.99 -10.26
CA GLU A 156 9.14 19.39 -9.87
C GLU A 156 8.12 19.80 -8.82
N PHE A 157 6.85 19.46 -9.03
CA PHE A 157 5.79 19.71 -8.06
C PHE A 157 6.08 19.06 -6.71
N ALA A 158 6.48 17.79 -6.69
CA ALA A 158 6.79 17.06 -5.45
C ALA A 158 7.98 17.70 -4.70
N LYS A 159 9.03 18.13 -5.41
CA LYS A 159 10.19 18.83 -4.83
C LYS A 159 9.78 20.17 -4.22
N LEU A 160 8.93 20.94 -4.90
CA LEU A 160 8.46 22.23 -4.42
C LEU A 160 7.57 22.09 -3.17
N ASP A 161 6.59 21.17 -3.16
CA ASP A 161 5.74 20.92 -1.98
C ASP A 161 6.58 20.52 -0.77
N TYR A 162 7.52 19.58 -0.96
CA TYR A 162 8.41 19.14 0.10
C TYR A 162 9.22 20.30 0.69
N ASN A 163 9.86 21.11 -0.16
CA ASN A 163 10.68 22.23 0.28
C ASN A 163 9.86 23.32 1.00
N MET A 164 8.65 23.61 0.51
CA MET A 164 7.75 24.58 1.14
C MET A 164 7.36 24.16 2.55
N VAL A 165 6.97 22.90 2.73
CA VAL A 165 6.59 22.37 4.05
C VAL A 165 7.81 22.27 4.98
N GLN A 166 8.98 21.86 4.45
CA GLN A 166 10.21 21.81 5.23
C GLN A 166 10.63 23.19 5.75
N ALA A 167 10.54 24.24 4.91
CA ALA A 167 10.82 25.61 5.32
C ALA A 167 9.89 26.06 6.46
N LYS A 168 8.60 25.70 6.39
CA LYS A 168 7.65 26.03 7.45
C LYS A 168 7.98 25.32 8.76
N HIS A 169 8.30 24.03 8.74
CA HIS A 169 8.73 23.30 9.93
C HIS A 169 9.99 23.89 10.56
N GLN A 170 10.96 24.35 9.76
CA GLN A 170 12.17 25.01 10.27
C GLN A 170 11.85 26.34 10.97
N GLU A 171 10.88 27.09 10.47
CA GLU A 171 10.40 28.31 11.14
C GLU A 171 9.73 27.99 12.47
N ASP A 172 8.83 27.00 12.49
CA ASP A 172 8.11 26.60 13.69
C ASP A 172 9.07 26.05 14.76
N LEU A 173 10.10 25.28 14.36
CA LEU A 173 11.17 24.82 15.26
C LEU A 173 11.97 25.99 15.84
N LYS A 174 12.33 26.99 15.03
CA LYS A 174 13.03 28.19 15.51
C LYS A 174 12.16 28.96 16.51
N TYR A 175 10.86 29.01 16.30
CA TYR A 175 9.93 29.67 17.22
C TYR A 175 9.81 28.89 18.54
N ALA A 176 9.63 27.56 18.47
CA ALA A 176 9.48 26.70 19.65
C ALA A 176 10.77 26.53 20.47
N SER A 177 11.94 26.80 19.89
CA SER A 177 13.24 26.71 20.58
C SER A 177 13.68 28.03 21.23
N ARG A 178 12.84 29.06 21.20
CA ARG A 178 13.05 30.35 21.88
C ARG A 178 12.31 30.37 23.22
#